data_AF-A0A7X1NKN6-F1
#
_entry.id   AF-A0A7X1NKN6-F1
#
_cell.length_a   1.000
_cell.length_b   1.000
_cell.length_c   1.000
_cell.angle_alpha   90.00
_cell.angle_beta   90.00
_cell.angle_gamma   90.00
#
_symmetry.space_group_name_H-M   'P 1'
#
loop_
_entity.id
_entity.type
_entity.pdbx_description
1 polymer ?
#
loop_
_entity_poly.entity_id
_entity_poly.type
_entity_poly.pdbx_seq_one_letter_code
_entity_poly.pdbx_strand_id
1 'polypeptide(L)'
;LQKRRDKAAAKRFFKRVLAACPEAPRRIVTDQLRSYPAAKAGIPELANVKHVFVKASARVNNRAENSHQPTRERERRMRGFRDSDRTQAFLSRFGPIRQRFALKRQLLRASLYRKQLATRFAAWHRFTGLTQNPSGF
;
A
#
# COMPACT_ATOMS: atom_id res chain seq x y z
N LEU A 1 -11.73 -11.27 -12.89
CA LEU A 1 -10.47 -11.81 -12.31
C LEU A 1 -9.73 -12.59 -13.40
N GLN A 2 -8.53 -12.16 -13.79
CA GLN A 2 -7.79 -12.70 -14.93
C GLN A 2 -7.40 -14.18 -14.73
N LYS A 3 -7.61 -15.01 -15.77
CA LYS A 3 -7.29 -16.46 -15.75
C LYS A 3 -5.79 -16.77 -15.78
N ARG A 4 -4.93 -15.84 -16.23
CA ARG A 4 -3.48 -16.01 -16.30
C ARG A 4 -2.76 -14.91 -15.52
N ARG A 5 -1.73 -15.32 -14.77
CA ARG A 5 -0.88 -14.43 -13.97
C ARG A 5 0.11 -13.70 -14.88
N ASP A 6 0.13 -12.37 -14.81
CA ASP A 6 0.83 -11.50 -15.77
C ASP A 6 2.27 -11.16 -15.32
N LYS A 7 3.27 -11.65 -16.07
CA LYS A 7 4.70 -11.29 -15.91
C LYS A 7 4.93 -9.78 -16.12
N ALA A 8 4.22 -9.15 -17.06
CA ALA A 8 4.37 -7.73 -17.34
C ALA A 8 3.87 -6.89 -16.15
N ALA A 9 2.74 -7.27 -15.53
CA ALA A 9 2.28 -6.64 -14.30
C ALA A 9 3.30 -6.75 -13.16
N ALA A 10 3.89 -7.93 -12.94
CA ALA A 10 4.93 -8.11 -11.93
C ALA A 10 6.19 -7.27 -12.24
N LYS A 11 6.58 -7.15 -13.52
CA LYS A 11 7.70 -6.28 -13.93
C LYS A 11 7.40 -4.80 -13.67
N ARG A 12 6.19 -4.32 -14.02
CA ARG A 12 5.74 -2.95 -13.71
C ARG A 12 5.75 -2.69 -12.20
N PHE A 13 5.31 -3.67 -11.41
CA PHE A 13 5.34 -3.57 -9.95
C PHE A 13 6.76 -3.38 -9.42
N PHE A 14 7.72 -4.23 -9.81
CA PHE A 14 9.10 -4.08 -9.36
C PHE A 14 9.73 -2.75 -9.76
N LYS A 15 9.49 -2.28 -10.99
CA LYS A 15 9.97 -0.95 -11.42
C LYS A 15 9.42 0.19 -10.56
N ARG A 16 8.13 0.13 -10.22
CA ARG A 16 7.50 1.12 -9.32
C ARG A 16 8.10 1.08 -7.91
N VAL A 17 8.37 -0.12 -7.39
CA VAL A 17 9.00 -0.29 -6.07
C VAL A 17 10.42 0.30 -6.09
N LEU A 18 11.21 0.02 -7.11
CA LEU A 18 12.57 0.58 -7.24
C LEU A 18 12.57 2.09 -7.44
N ALA A 19 11.58 2.65 -8.14
CA ALA A 19 11.45 4.10 -8.26
C ALA A 19 11.06 4.77 -6.92
N ALA A 20 10.34 4.06 -6.04
CA ALA A 20 9.90 4.58 -4.76
C ALA A 20 10.90 4.32 -3.61
N CYS A 21 11.84 3.40 -3.79
CA CYS A 21 12.84 3.04 -2.80
C CYS A 21 14.23 3.48 -3.27
N PRO A 22 14.96 4.29 -2.49
CA PRO A 22 16.28 4.81 -2.90
C PRO A 22 17.35 3.73 -3.04
N GLU A 23 17.14 2.55 -2.45
CA GLU A 23 18.10 1.43 -2.47
C GLU A 23 17.45 0.14 -2.95
N ALA A 24 18.23 -0.68 -3.65
CA ALA A 24 17.83 -2.02 -4.06
C ALA A 24 17.67 -2.94 -2.83
N PRO A 25 16.61 -3.77 -2.77
CA PRO A 25 16.38 -4.65 -1.63
C PRO A 25 17.43 -5.76 -1.56
N ARG A 26 17.89 -6.11 -0.36
CA ARG A 26 18.83 -7.23 -0.14
C ARG A 26 18.25 -8.60 -0.51
N ARG A 27 16.93 -8.75 -0.39
CA ARG A 27 16.19 -9.99 -0.69
C ARG A 27 14.78 -9.65 -1.10
N ILE A 28 14.25 -10.38 -2.07
CA ILE A 28 12.82 -10.34 -2.44
C ILE A 28 12.16 -11.63 -1.98
N VAL A 29 11.05 -11.48 -1.28
CA VAL A 29 10.25 -12.59 -0.78
C VAL A 29 8.83 -12.46 -1.34
N THR A 30 8.38 -13.45 -2.11
CA THR A 30 7.03 -13.44 -2.70
C THR A 30 6.30 -14.75 -2.42
N ASP A 31 4.99 -14.75 -2.71
CA ASP A 31 4.23 -15.99 -2.85
C ASP A 31 4.82 -16.90 -3.95
N GLN A 32 4.29 -18.12 -4.07
CA GLN A 32 4.83 -19.17 -4.94
C GLN A 32 4.51 -18.95 -6.44
N LEU A 33 4.20 -17.71 -6.83
CA LEU A 33 3.87 -17.38 -8.21
C LEU A 33 5.12 -17.22 -9.06
N ARG A 34 5.21 -18.01 -10.15
CA ARG A 34 6.35 -18.00 -11.08
C ARG A 34 6.46 -16.71 -11.91
N SER A 35 5.43 -15.87 -11.93
CA SER A 35 5.47 -14.56 -12.60
C SER A 35 6.50 -13.61 -11.99
N TYR A 36 6.73 -13.66 -10.67
CA TYR A 36 7.69 -12.80 -9.98
C TYR A 36 9.15 -13.08 -10.33
N PRO A 37 9.68 -14.31 -10.18
CA PRO A 37 11.06 -14.59 -10.58
C PRO A 37 11.28 -14.35 -12.07
N ALA A 38 10.30 -14.69 -12.92
CA ALA A 38 10.37 -14.40 -14.36
C ALA A 38 10.43 -12.90 -14.66
N ALA A 39 9.70 -12.06 -13.91
CA ALA A 39 9.74 -10.61 -14.04
C ALA A 39 11.07 -10.02 -13.53
N LYS A 40 11.54 -10.48 -12.35
CA LYS A 40 12.82 -10.09 -11.76
C LYS A 40 13.98 -10.32 -12.72
N ALA A 41 14.01 -11.45 -13.42
CA ALA A 41 15.09 -11.79 -14.35
C ALA A 41 15.28 -10.74 -15.47
N GLY A 42 14.26 -9.93 -15.78
CA GLY A 42 14.34 -8.86 -16.77
C GLY A 42 14.59 -7.47 -16.20
N ILE A 43 15.11 -7.35 -14.97
CA ILE A 43 15.38 -6.09 -14.26
C ILE A 43 16.84 -6.12 -13.76
N PRO A 44 17.77 -5.39 -14.42
CA PRO A 44 19.20 -5.41 -14.10
C PRO A 44 19.52 -5.03 -12.65
N GLU A 45 18.79 -4.06 -12.08
CA GLU A 45 18.95 -3.57 -10.71
C GLU A 45 18.67 -4.66 -9.66
N LEU A 46 17.96 -5.72 -10.05
CA LEU A 46 17.63 -6.87 -9.21
C LEU A 46 18.46 -8.11 -9.53
N ALA A 47 19.45 -8.04 -10.43
CA ALA A 47 20.24 -9.19 -10.85
C ALA A 47 20.85 -9.93 -9.64
N ASN A 48 21.51 -9.17 -8.75
CA ASN A 48 22.20 -9.68 -7.57
C ASN A 48 21.30 -9.89 -6.35
N VAL A 49 20.00 -9.60 -6.47
CA VAL A 49 19.06 -9.74 -5.36
C VAL A 49 18.59 -11.18 -5.25
N LYS A 50 18.69 -11.80 -4.07
CA LYS A 50 18.16 -13.16 -3.86
C LYS A 50 16.62 -13.14 -3.86
N HIS A 51 15.99 -13.96 -4.70
CA HIS A 51 14.54 -14.21 -4.67
C HIS A 51 14.25 -15.49 -3.89
N VAL A 52 13.29 -15.43 -2.97
CA VAL A 52 12.88 -16.55 -2.13
C VAL A 52 11.36 -16.66 -2.11
N PHE A 53 10.85 -17.87 -2.28
CA PHE A 53 9.43 -18.15 -2.07
C PHE A 53 9.11 -18.25 -0.58
N VAL A 54 7.99 -17.67 -0.17
CA VAL A 54 7.46 -17.91 1.18
C VAL A 54 7.10 -19.39 1.32
N LYS A 55 7.59 -20.01 2.40
CA LYS A 55 7.10 -21.32 2.84
C LYS A 55 5.69 -21.13 3.40
N ALA A 56 4.71 -21.85 2.88
CA ALA A 56 3.30 -21.71 3.23
C ALA A 56 3.04 -21.83 4.75
N SER A 57 3.85 -22.63 5.46
CA SER A 57 3.76 -22.84 6.90
C SER A 57 4.26 -21.68 7.76
N ALA A 58 5.03 -20.73 7.21
CA ALA A 58 5.85 -19.83 8.01
C ALA A 58 5.27 -18.42 8.22
N ARG A 59 4.05 -18.12 7.74
CA ARG A 59 3.37 -16.80 7.94
C ARG A 59 4.23 -15.56 7.55
N VAL A 60 5.27 -15.75 6.73
CA VAL A 60 6.27 -14.71 6.43
C VAL A 60 5.71 -13.61 5.53
N ASN A 61 4.64 -13.89 4.77
CA ASN A 61 3.90 -12.89 3.99
C ASN A 61 2.89 -12.10 4.84
N ASN A 62 2.70 -12.40 6.14
CA ASN A 62 1.70 -11.72 6.96
C ASN A 62 1.87 -10.21 6.95
N ARG A 63 3.11 -9.69 6.91
CA ARG A 63 3.33 -8.24 6.83
C ARG A 63 2.79 -7.64 5.53
N ALA A 64 3.00 -8.31 4.40
CA ALA A 64 2.46 -7.88 3.11
C ALA A 64 0.93 -8.00 3.09
N GLU A 65 0.38 -9.15 3.52
CA GLU A 65 -1.07 -9.35 3.60
C GLU A 65 -1.76 -8.36 4.54
N ASN A 66 -1.21 -8.12 5.73
CA ASN A 66 -1.74 -7.14 6.69
C ASN A 66 -1.68 -5.71 6.15
N SER A 67 -0.69 -5.39 5.30
CA SER A 67 -0.63 -4.08 4.66
C SER A 67 -1.76 -3.86 3.65
N HIS A 68 -2.32 -4.93 3.08
CA HIS A 68 -3.48 -4.90 2.17
C HIS A 68 -4.83 -4.89 2.89
N GLN A 69 -4.89 -5.39 4.13
CA GLN A 69 -6.13 -5.50 4.90
C GLN A 69 -7.01 -4.23 4.86
N PRO A 70 -6.48 -3.00 5.05
CA PRO A 70 -7.33 -1.82 5.11
C PRO A 70 -7.95 -1.44 3.77
N THR A 71 -7.22 -1.68 2.69
CA THR A 71 -7.73 -1.50 1.33
C THR A 71 -8.83 -2.52 1.05
N ARG A 72 -8.63 -3.79 1.43
CA ARG A 72 -9.64 -4.86 1.30
C ARG A 72 -10.88 -4.59 2.16
N GLU A 73 -10.72 -4.08 3.37
CA GLU A 73 -11.84 -3.68 4.24
C GLU A 73 -12.67 -2.57 3.59
N ARG A 74 -12.02 -1.58 2.99
CA ARG A 74 -12.71 -0.50 2.31
C ARG A 74 -13.42 -0.97 1.05
N GLU A 75 -12.76 -1.81 0.25
CA GLU A 75 -13.36 -2.50 -0.91
C GLU A 75 -14.62 -3.27 -0.50
N ARG A 76 -14.55 -4.09 0.55
CA ARG A 76 -15.70 -4.87 1.05
C ARG A 76 -16.87 -3.98 1.48
N ARG A 77 -16.58 -2.90 2.22
CA ARG A 77 -17.62 -1.90 2.61
C ARG A 77 -18.25 -1.21 1.41
N MET A 78 -17.48 -1.02 0.33
CA MET A 78 -17.96 -0.44 -0.93
C MET A 78 -18.64 -1.46 -1.84
N ARG A 79 -18.83 -2.72 -1.38
CA ARG A 79 -19.38 -3.85 -2.17
C ARG A 79 -18.56 -4.16 -3.43
N GLY A 80 -17.24 -4.08 -3.31
CA GLY A 80 -16.30 -4.30 -4.40
C GLY A 80 -16.14 -3.09 -5.30
N PHE A 81 -15.03 -3.02 -6.03
CA PHE A 81 -14.87 -2.02 -7.07
C PHE A 81 -15.43 -2.51 -8.40
N ARG A 82 -16.32 -1.70 -9.00
CA ARG A 82 -17.02 -2.06 -10.25
C ARG A 82 -16.32 -1.59 -11.52
N ASP A 83 -15.42 -0.63 -11.38
CA ASP A 83 -14.76 0.08 -12.48
C ASP A 83 -13.25 0.20 -12.21
N SER A 84 -12.41 -0.21 -13.16
CA SER A 84 -10.95 -0.26 -12.98
C SER A 84 -10.32 1.10 -12.80
N ASP A 85 -10.81 2.12 -13.50
CA ASP A 85 -10.21 3.46 -13.51
C ASP A 85 -10.53 4.18 -12.20
N ARG A 86 -11.78 4.07 -11.74
CA ARG A 86 -12.20 4.53 -10.41
C ARG A 86 -11.47 3.78 -9.31
N THR A 87 -11.23 2.48 -9.47
CA THR A 87 -10.41 1.70 -8.53
C THR A 87 -9.01 2.28 -8.46
N GLN A 88 -8.38 2.50 -9.60
CA GLN A 88 -7.00 2.97 -9.65
C GLN A 88 -6.86 4.38 -9.06
N ALA A 89 -7.82 5.27 -9.34
CA ALA A 89 -7.90 6.61 -8.75
C ALA A 89 -8.15 6.57 -7.23
N PHE A 90 -8.99 5.64 -6.77
CA PHE A 90 -9.21 5.43 -5.34
C PHE A 90 -7.93 4.93 -4.65
N LEU A 91 -7.30 3.88 -5.19
CA LEU A 91 -6.11 3.26 -4.60
C LEU A 91 -4.91 4.21 -4.55
N SER A 92 -4.71 5.04 -5.57
CA SER A 92 -3.60 6.01 -5.61
C SER A 92 -3.70 7.06 -4.50
N ARG A 93 -4.92 7.45 -4.11
CA ARG A 93 -5.18 8.46 -3.08
C ARG A 93 -5.30 7.84 -1.68
N PHE A 94 -5.95 6.68 -1.57
CA PHE A 94 -6.30 6.08 -0.28
C PHE A 94 -5.07 5.68 0.55
N GLY A 95 -4.05 5.10 -0.08
CA GLY A 95 -2.85 4.64 0.62
C GLY A 95 -2.14 5.76 1.40
N PRO A 96 -1.72 6.86 0.75
CA PRO A 96 -1.08 8.00 1.41
C PRO A 96 -1.97 8.65 2.49
N ILE A 97 -3.26 8.84 2.20
CA ILE A 97 -4.22 9.41 3.15
C ILE A 97 -4.29 8.53 4.41
N ARG A 98 -4.51 7.24 4.22
CA ARG A 98 -4.59 6.30 5.34
C ARG A 98 -3.29 6.29 6.14
N GLN A 99 -2.14 6.23 5.49
CA GLN A 99 -0.84 6.21 6.17
C GLN A 99 -0.66 7.44 7.07
N ARG A 100 -1.08 8.61 6.60
CA ARG A 100 -1.07 9.85 7.40
C ARG A 100 -1.94 9.76 8.64
N PHE A 101 -3.08 9.08 8.59
CA PHE A 101 -4.01 8.96 9.72
C PHE A 101 -3.86 7.66 10.54
N ALA A 102 -3.01 6.72 10.12
CA ALA A 102 -2.77 5.44 10.79
C ALA A 102 -1.90 5.61 12.05
N LEU A 103 -2.42 6.30 13.07
CA LEU A 103 -1.84 6.38 14.40
C LEU A 103 -1.93 5.03 15.11
N LYS A 104 -0.86 4.59 15.76
CA LYS A 104 -0.83 3.35 16.55
C LYS A 104 -1.56 3.55 17.87
N ARG A 105 -2.90 3.49 17.85
CA ARG A 105 -3.78 3.70 19.02
C ARG A 105 -3.33 2.88 20.23
N GLN A 106 -2.92 1.63 20.02
CA GLN A 106 -2.48 0.72 21.08
C GLN A 106 -1.16 1.11 21.77
N LEU A 107 -0.37 2.03 21.19
CA LEU A 107 0.89 2.49 21.77
C LEU A 107 0.78 3.88 22.41
N LEU A 108 -0.41 4.51 22.34
CA LEU A 108 -0.60 5.90 22.75
C LEU A 108 -1.68 5.98 23.82
N ARG A 109 -1.43 6.79 24.86
CA ARG A 109 -2.50 7.22 25.78
C ARG A 109 -3.57 7.97 24.98
N ALA A 110 -4.83 7.85 25.41
CA ALA A 110 -5.97 8.42 24.70
C ALA A 110 -5.85 9.94 24.46
N SER A 111 -5.34 10.69 25.45
CA SER A 111 -5.11 12.13 25.34
C SER A 111 -4.08 12.48 24.25
N LEU A 112 -2.95 11.77 24.23
CA LEU A 112 -1.90 11.95 23.23
C LEU A 112 -2.36 11.56 21.83
N TYR A 113 -3.11 10.46 21.71
CA TYR A 113 -3.72 10.04 20.44
C TYR A 113 -4.62 11.15 19.87
N ARG A 114 -5.52 11.70 20.68
CA ARG A 114 -6.42 12.80 20.26
C ARG A 114 -5.63 14.04 19.84
N LYS A 115 -4.61 14.43 20.60
CA LYS A 115 -3.74 15.58 20.28
C LYS A 115 -3.04 15.39 18.92
N GLN A 116 -2.43 14.23 18.70
CA GLN A 116 -1.77 13.92 17.42
C GLN A 116 -2.75 13.87 16.25
N LEU A 117 -3.94 13.31 16.47
CA LEU A 117 -4.98 13.25 15.45
C LEU A 117 -5.45 14.66 15.06
N ALA A 118 -5.69 15.53 16.05
CA ALA A 118 -6.06 16.92 15.83
C ALA A 118 -4.99 17.69 15.02
N THR A 119 -3.71 17.54 15.36
CA THR A 119 -2.61 18.15 14.59
C THR A 119 -2.59 17.67 13.13
N ARG A 120 -2.80 16.36 12.89
CA ARG A 120 -2.81 15.79 11.54
C ARG A 120 -4.01 16.27 10.73
N PHE A 121 -5.18 16.41 11.35
CA PHE A 121 -6.36 17.02 10.74
C PHE A 121 -6.13 18.49 10.40
N ALA A 122 -5.63 19.30 11.33
CA ALA A 122 -5.33 20.71 11.06
C ALA A 122 -4.37 20.87 9.87
N ALA A 123 -3.31 20.07 9.82
CA ALA A 123 -2.39 20.07 8.69
C ALA A 123 -3.03 19.54 7.39
N TRP A 124 -4.03 18.65 7.47
CA TRP A 124 -4.78 18.18 6.32
C TRP A 124 -5.70 19.26 5.77
N HIS A 125 -6.46 19.95 6.64
CA HIS A 125 -7.32 21.08 6.25
C HIS A 125 -6.55 22.18 5.53
N ARG A 126 -5.38 22.55 6.06
CA ARG A 126 -4.47 23.52 5.39
C ARG A 126 -4.04 23.04 4.01
N PHE A 127 -3.72 21.76 3.85
CA PHE A 127 -3.25 21.19 2.59
C PHE A 127 -4.37 21.09 1.54
N THR A 128 -5.57 20.67 1.93
CA THR A 128 -6.68 20.49 0.99
C THR A 128 -7.37 21.79 0.61
N GLY A 129 -6.89 22.94 1.11
CA GLY A 129 -7.53 24.23 0.86
C GLY A 129 -8.99 24.24 1.29
N LEU A 130 -9.35 23.44 2.31
CA LEU A 130 -10.65 23.61 2.97
C LEU A 130 -10.54 24.89 3.77
N THR A 131 -10.79 25.98 3.03
CA THR A 131 -11.44 27.22 3.44
C THR A 131 -11.93 27.14 4.87
N GLN A 132 -11.40 28.02 5.70
CA GLN A 132 -12.08 28.36 6.94
C GLN A 132 -13.56 28.62 6.67
N ASN A 133 -14.39 28.06 7.56
CA ASN A 133 -15.79 28.38 7.84
C ASN A 133 -16.86 28.10 6.77
N PRO A 134 -17.74 27.10 6.99
CA PRO A 134 -19.17 27.36 6.85
C PRO A 134 -19.60 28.19 8.06
N SER A 135 -19.38 29.51 8.01
CA SER A 135 -20.10 30.43 8.87
C SER A 135 -21.52 30.54 8.33
N GLY A 136 -22.50 30.27 9.19
CA GLY A 136 -23.87 30.75 9.04
C GLY A 136 -24.80 29.87 8.22
N PHE A 137 -25.45 28.90 8.89
CA PHE A 137 -26.90 28.93 9.13
C PHE A 137 -27.17 28.28 10.50
#